data_AF-A0A540W4F2-F1
#
_entry.id   AF-A0A540W4F2-F1
#
_cell.length_a   1.000
_cell.length_b   1.000
_cell.length_c   1.000
_cell.angle_alpha   90.00
_cell.angle_beta   90.00
_cell.angle_gamma   90.00
#
_symmetry.space_group_name_H-M   'P 1'
#
loop_
_entity.id
_entity.type
_entity.pdbx_description
1 polymer ?
#
loop_
_entity_poly.entity_id
_entity_poly.type
_entity_poly.pdbx_seq_one_letter_code
_entity_poly.pdbx_strand_id
1 'polypeptide(L)'
;MTIGMITLSEVLDFRAGDADAYDRCSGCGKLARIRVASNSVWCCGSRAYARISTVRDVLEIKRDDSHYADLMDSIRHHGIGLPILIYGREVHNGHHRIAAAFDLGLEEIPWTNDSSIGWEEDWPDDSVLDCGA
;
A
#
# COMPACT_ATOMS: atom_id res chain seq x y z
N MET A 1 -3.77 21.04 -12.37
CA MET A 1 -4.28 20.22 -11.27
C MET A 1 -5.49 19.44 -11.74
N THR A 2 -5.38 18.13 -11.92
CA THR A 2 -6.52 17.26 -12.19
C THR A 2 -6.84 16.52 -10.91
N ILE A 3 -8.02 16.77 -10.35
CA ILE A 3 -8.60 15.92 -9.31
C ILE A 3 -9.77 15.22 -9.94
N GLY A 4 -9.77 13.89 -9.89
CA GLY A 4 -10.84 13.05 -10.38
C GLY A 4 -11.24 12.00 -9.35
N MET A 5 -12.27 11.24 -9.67
CA MET A 5 -12.60 10.01 -8.97
C MET A 5 -12.14 8.82 -9.81
N ILE A 6 -11.69 7.76 -9.15
CA ILE A 6 -11.37 6.48 -9.78
C ILE A 6 -12.02 5.37 -8.96
N THR A 7 -12.54 4.35 -9.64
CA THR A 7 -13.13 3.20 -8.96
C THR A 7 -12.07 2.41 -8.22
N LEU A 8 -12.41 1.93 -7.01
CA LEU A 8 -11.49 1.10 -6.24
C LEU A 8 -11.21 -0.22 -6.96
N SER A 9 -12.18 -0.81 -7.66
CA SER A 9 -11.94 -2.04 -8.44
C SER A 9 -10.87 -1.85 -9.51
N GLU A 10 -10.83 -0.70 -10.19
CA GLU A 10 -9.81 -0.39 -11.18
C GLU A 10 -8.43 -0.17 -10.56
N VAL A 11 -8.34 0.62 -9.49
CA VAL A 11 -7.04 0.99 -8.89
C VAL A 11 -6.32 -0.20 -8.25
N LEU A 12 -7.07 -1.23 -7.82
CA LEU A 12 -6.48 -2.45 -7.26
C LEU A 12 -5.57 -3.19 -8.24
N ASP A 13 -5.81 -3.04 -9.54
CA ASP A 13 -5.05 -3.68 -10.60
C ASP A 13 -3.93 -2.76 -11.17
N PHE A 14 -3.71 -1.60 -10.54
CA PHE A 14 -2.58 -0.72 -10.89
C PHE A 14 -1.29 -1.24 -10.26
N ARG A 15 -0.15 -0.85 -10.84
CA ARG A 15 1.15 -1.09 -10.21
C ARG A 15 1.22 -0.30 -8.91
N ALA A 16 1.70 -0.93 -7.84
CA ALA A 16 2.06 -0.21 -6.62
C ALA A 16 3.50 0.28 -6.72
N GLY A 17 3.73 1.58 -6.59
CA GLY A 17 5.06 2.19 -6.72
C GLY A 17 6.05 1.73 -5.64
N ASP A 18 5.55 1.21 -4.53
CA ASP A 18 6.34 0.63 -3.44
C ASP A 18 6.40 -0.91 -3.50
N ALA A 19 5.81 -1.56 -4.51
CA ALA A 19 5.79 -3.03 -4.62
C ALA A 19 7.21 -3.65 -4.60
N ASP A 20 8.20 -2.94 -5.16
CA ASP A 20 9.59 -3.41 -5.22
C ASP A 20 10.28 -3.47 -3.84
N ALA A 21 9.65 -2.92 -2.80
CA ALA A 21 10.10 -3.03 -1.42
C ALA A 21 9.64 -4.33 -0.73
N TYR A 22 8.77 -5.13 -1.37
CA TYR A 22 8.20 -6.33 -0.73
C TYR A 22 8.18 -7.53 -1.66
N ASP A 23 8.20 -8.70 -1.04
CA ASP A 23 8.11 -9.99 -1.69
C ASP A 23 7.18 -10.90 -0.90
N ARG A 24 6.48 -11.81 -1.59
CA ARG A 24 5.65 -12.83 -0.94
C ARG A 24 6.43 -14.13 -0.76
N CYS A 25 6.57 -14.62 0.46
CA CYS A 25 7.21 -15.91 0.72
C CYS A 25 6.44 -17.03 0.02
N SER A 26 7.10 -17.83 -0.82
CA SER A 26 6.46 -18.96 -1.51
C SER A 26 6.10 -20.12 -0.57
N GLY A 27 6.66 -20.15 0.65
CA GLY A 27 6.41 -21.20 1.64
C GLY A 27 5.12 -20.98 2.45
N CYS A 28 4.96 -19.80 3.04
CA CYS A 28 3.80 -19.48 3.89
C CYS A 28 2.84 -18.45 3.29
N GLY A 29 3.19 -17.84 2.15
CA GLY A 29 2.37 -16.81 1.51
C GLY A 29 2.41 -15.44 2.20
N LYS A 30 3.12 -15.25 3.31
CA LYS A 30 3.24 -13.94 3.97
C LYS A 30 4.08 -12.97 3.13
N LEU A 31 3.70 -11.71 3.12
CA LEU A 31 4.51 -10.62 2.57
C LEU A 31 5.68 -10.30 3.51
N ALA A 32 6.82 -9.93 2.96
CA ALA A 32 7.99 -9.53 3.72
C ALA A 32 8.69 -8.36 3.01
N ARG A 33 9.20 -7.40 3.79
CA ARG A 33 10.00 -6.29 3.25
C ARG A 33 11.37 -6.79 2.83
N ILE A 34 11.74 -6.55 1.57
CA ILE A 34 13.06 -6.90 1.04
C ILE A 34 14.03 -5.81 1.51
N ARG A 35 14.89 -6.11 2.50
CA ARG A 35 16.02 -5.21 2.80
C ARG A 35 16.98 -5.21 1.62
N VAL A 36 17.02 -4.12 0.88
CA VAL A 36 18.13 -3.80 -0.02
C VAL A 36 19.36 -3.57 0.88
N ALA A 37 20.33 -4.47 0.80
CA ALA A 37 21.60 -4.52 1.52
C ALA A 37 21.62 -5.24 2.91
N SER A 38 22.38 -6.35 2.90
CA SER A 38 23.14 -7.04 3.96
C SER A 38 22.49 -7.81 5.12
N ASN A 39 21.21 -7.68 5.46
CA ASN A 39 20.60 -8.48 6.56
C ASN A 39 19.27 -9.14 6.15
N SER A 40 19.31 -10.12 5.25
CA SER A 40 18.12 -10.86 4.79
C SER A 40 17.52 -11.70 5.92
N VAL A 41 16.34 -11.32 6.41
CA VAL A 41 15.50 -12.20 7.25
C VAL A 41 14.81 -13.19 6.32
N TRP A 42 15.16 -14.48 6.44
CA TRP A 42 14.58 -15.54 5.63
C TRP A 42 13.27 -16.01 6.23
N CYS A 43 12.15 -15.71 5.56
CA CYS A 43 10.87 -16.27 5.92
C CYS A 43 10.87 -17.78 5.60
N CYS A 44 10.41 -18.60 6.55
CA CYS A 44 10.35 -20.06 6.44
C CYS A 44 11.67 -20.76 6.09
N GLY A 45 12.83 -20.12 6.34
CA GLY A 45 14.14 -20.67 5.95
C GLY A 45 14.33 -20.86 4.43
N SER A 46 13.44 -20.29 3.62
CA SER A 46 13.41 -20.44 2.16
C SER A 46 13.91 -19.18 1.47
N ARG A 47 14.56 -19.35 0.31
CA ARG A 47 14.93 -18.26 -0.62
C ARG A 47 13.88 -17.99 -1.69
N ALA A 48 12.78 -18.73 -1.71
CA ALA A 48 11.76 -18.62 -2.73
C ALA A 48 10.76 -17.53 -2.36
N TYR A 49 10.82 -16.43 -3.11
CA TYR A 49 9.93 -15.29 -3.00
C TYR A 49 9.27 -15.02 -4.35
N ALA A 50 7.96 -14.78 -4.32
CA ALA A 50 7.19 -14.32 -5.47
C ALA A 50 7.12 -12.79 -5.43
N ARG A 51 7.51 -12.16 -6.53
CA ARG A 51 7.44 -10.71 -6.67
C ARG A 51 5.98 -10.29 -6.69
N ILE A 52 5.65 -9.31 -5.86
CA ILE A 52 4.36 -8.63 -5.96
C ILE A 52 4.46 -7.41 -6.87
N SER A 53 3.33 -6.94 -7.39
CA SER A 53 3.36 -5.83 -8.34
C SER A 53 2.17 -4.88 -8.25
N THR A 54 1.04 -5.35 -7.72
CA THR A 54 -0.21 -4.59 -7.76
C THR A 54 -0.53 -3.93 -6.42
N VAL A 55 -1.39 -2.90 -6.48
CA VAL A 55 -1.99 -2.27 -5.30
C VAL A 55 -2.69 -3.31 -4.43
N ARG A 56 -3.42 -4.26 -5.04
CA ARG A 56 -4.06 -5.37 -4.33
C ARG A 56 -3.06 -6.18 -3.50
N ASP A 57 -1.88 -6.44 -4.05
CA ASP A 57 -0.88 -7.26 -3.38
C ASP A 57 -0.33 -6.59 -2.12
N VAL A 58 -0.16 -5.26 -2.13
CA VAL A 58 0.43 -4.52 -1.00
C VAL A 58 -0.56 -4.22 0.12
N LEU A 59 -1.88 -4.31 -0.11
CA LEU A 59 -2.88 -3.88 0.87
C LEU A 59 -2.77 -4.62 2.21
N GLU A 60 -2.37 -5.89 2.21
CA GLU A 60 -2.16 -6.67 3.43
C GLU A 60 -1.14 -5.97 4.35
N ILE A 61 0.03 -5.59 3.84
CA ILE A 61 1.04 -4.84 4.62
C ILE A 61 0.50 -3.49 5.08
N LYS A 62 -0.23 -2.77 4.22
CA LYS A 62 -0.77 -1.45 4.57
C LYS A 62 -1.80 -1.52 5.69
N ARG A 63 -2.44 -2.66 5.92
CA ARG A 63 -3.37 -2.85 7.05
C ARG A 63 -2.63 -3.08 8.37
N ASP A 64 -1.38 -3.50 8.33
CA ASP A 64 -0.57 -3.79 9.51
C ASP A 64 0.14 -2.55 10.08
N ASP A 65 0.01 -1.39 9.43
CA ASP A 65 0.51 -0.13 9.97
C ASP A 65 -0.19 0.19 11.32
N SER A 66 0.58 0.58 12.33
CA SER A 66 0.06 0.87 13.68
C SER A 66 -0.98 2.00 13.70
N HIS A 67 -0.96 2.88 12.71
CA HIS A 67 -1.87 4.02 12.58
C HIS A 67 -3.06 3.73 11.65
N TYR A 68 -3.18 2.50 11.13
CA TYR A 68 -4.23 2.14 10.18
C TYR A 68 -5.64 2.34 10.76
N ALA A 69 -5.84 2.01 12.03
CA ALA A 69 -7.11 2.23 12.73
C ALA A 69 -7.49 3.72 12.78
N ASP A 70 -6.54 4.59 13.13
CA ASP A 70 -6.74 6.05 13.19
C ASP A 70 -7.06 6.62 11.80
N LEU A 71 -6.43 6.10 10.74
CA LEU A 71 -6.73 6.47 9.37
C LEU A 71 -8.16 6.08 8.98
N MET A 72 -8.59 4.84 9.27
CA MET A 72 -9.96 4.40 9.00
C MET A 72 -10.98 5.29 9.72
N ASP A 73 -10.73 5.61 10.98
CA ASP A 73 -11.62 6.47 11.75
C ASP A 73 -11.64 7.89 11.21
N SER A 74 -10.48 8.45 10.82
CA SER A 74 -10.42 9.74 10.14
C SER A 74 -11.24 9.77 8.85
N ILE A 75 -11.12 8.74 8.00
CA ILE A 75 -11.89 8.65 6.75
C ILE A 75 -13.40 8.51 7.03
N ARG A 76 -13.81 7.76 8.05
CA ARG A 76 -15.23 7.65 8.43
C ARG A 76 -15.82 9.00 8.84
N HIS A 77 -15.07 9.82 9.58
CA HIS A 77 -15.57 11.08 10.15
C HIS A 77 -15.43 12.26 9.18
N HIS A 78 -14.39 12.26 8.36
CA HIS A 78 -14.00 13.44 7.55
C HIS A 78 -13.95 13.17 6.06
N GLY A 79 -14.12 11.92 5.63
CA GLY A 79 -13.85 11.50 4.26
C GLY A 79 -12.35 11.49 3.95
N ILE A 80 -12.03 11.30 2.68
CA ILE A 80 -10.65 11.26 2.20
C ILE A 80 -10.16 12.69 1.97
N GLY A 81 -9.37 13.22 2.91
CA GLY A 81 -8.91 14.61 2.88
C GLY A 81 -7.85 14.93 1.83
N LEU A 82 -7.11 13.93 1.36
CA LEU A 82 -6.09 14.08 0.31
C LEU A 82 -6.29 12.98 -0.76
N PRO A 83 -6.21 13.30 -2.06
CA PRO A 83 -6.33 12.31 -3.15
C PRO A 83 -5.19 11.28 -3.10
N ILE A 84 -5.26 10.20 -3.88
CA ILE A 84 -4.13 9.31 -4.16
C ILE A 84 -3.31 9.82 -5.35
N LEU A 85 -2.01 9.54 -5.39
CA LEU A 85 -1.13 9.98 -6.48
C LEU A 85 -1.00 8.88 -7.53
N ILE A 86 -1.41 9.19 -8.77
CA ILE A 86 -1.34 8.26 -9.90
C ILE A 86 -0.54 8.88 -11.04
N TYR A 87 0.39 8.10 -11.61
CA TYR A 87 1.01 8.37 -12.91
C TYR A 87 0.75 7.20 -13.86
N GLY A 88 -0.05 7.42 -14.90
CA GLY A 88 -0.45 6.34 -15.80
C GLY A 88 -1.23 5.26 -15.06
N ARG A 89 -0.71 4.01 -15.06
CA ARG A 89 -1.29 2.87 -14.34
C ARG A 89 -0.45 2.47 -13.12
N GLU A 90 0.15 3.44 -12.45
CA GLU A 90 0.97 3.26 -11.25
C GLU A 90 0.49 4.21 -10.14
N VAL A 91 0.29 3.66 -8.94
CA VAL A 91 0.02 4.43 -7.73
C VAL A 91 1.35 4.74 -7.05
N HIS A 92 1.67 6.02 -6.92
CA HIS A 92 2.92 6.47 -6.30
C HIS A 92 2.75 6.81 -4.82
N ASN A 93 1.54 7.17 -4.39
CA ASN A 93 1.25 7.48 -3.00
C ASN A 93 -0.24 7.22 -2.70
N GLY A 94 -0.55 6.89 -1.45
CA GLY A 94 -1.90 6.71 -0.97
C GLY A 94 -2.32 5.25 -0.78
N HIS A 95 -1.40 4.28 -0.81
CA HIS A 95 -1.73 2.85 -0.63
C HIS A 95 -2.51 2.57 0.67
N HIS A 96 -2.16 3.21 1.80
CA HIS A 96 -2.92 3.13 3.05
C HIS A 96 -4.37 3.65 2.91
N ARG A 97 -4.57 4.74 2.16
CA ARG A 97 -5.90 5.28 1.88
C ARG A 97 -6.71 4.36 0.98
N ILE A 98 -6.06 3.68 0.03
CA ILE A 98 -6.72 2.68 -0.81
C ILE A 98 -7.16 1.48 0.04
N ALA A 99 -6.28 0.97 0.90
CA ALA A 99 -6.63 -0.11 1.84
C ALA A 99 -7.83 0.28 2.71
N ALA A 100 -7.77 1.45 3.34
CA ALA A 100 -8.82 1.93 4.22
C ALA A 100 -10.14 2.18 3.46
N ALA A 101 -10.10 2.81 2.29
CA ALA A 101 -11.27 3.02 1.45
C ALA A 101 -11.93 1.68 1.05
N PHE A 102 -11.12 0.68 0.73
CA PHE A 102 -11.59 -0.65 0.35
C PHE A 102 -12.26 -1.36 1.54
N ASP A 103 -11.62 -1.35 2.71
CA ASP A 103 -12.15 -1.99 3.92
C ASP A 103 -13.40 -1.27 4.46
N LEU A 104 -13.53 0.04 4.19
CA LEU A 104 -14.73 0.84 4.49
C LEU A 104 -15.86 0.66 3.46
N GLY A 105 -15.64 -0.09 2.37
CA GLY A 105 -16.65 -0.35 1.35
C GLY A 105 -16.97 0.87 0.48
N LEU A 106 -16.02 1.80 0.30
CA LEU A 106 -16.18 2.90 -0.66
C LEU A 106 -16.11 2.35 -2.09
N GLU A 107 -16.82 2.97 -3.03
CA GLU A 107 -16.78 2.57 -4.45
C GLU A 107 -15.66 3.27 -5.21
N GLU A 108 -15.38 4.52 -4.84
CA GLU A 108 -14.43 5.40 -5.52
C GLU A 108 -13.52 6.12 -4.53
N ILE A 109 -12.36 6.53 -5.02
CA ILE A 109 -11.35 7.29 -4.27
C ILE A 109 -10.90 8.51 -5.09
N PRO A 110 -10.74 9.70 -4.48
CA PRO A 110 -10.18 10.84 -5.18
C PRO A 110 -8.72 10.58 -5.57
N TRP A 111 -8.33 10.96 -6.79
CA TRP A 111 -6.98 10.83 -7.31
C TRP A 111 -6.48 12.12 -7.96
N THR A 112 -5.16 12.21 -8.10
CA THR A 112 -4.46 13.30 -8.80
C THR A 112 -3.19 12.77 -9.47
N ASN A 113 -2.71 13.48 -10.48
CA ASN A 113 -1.36 13.33 -11.04
C ASN A 113 -0.45 14.53 -10.72
N ASP A 114 -0.86 15.37 -9.77
CA ASP A 114 -0.12 16.56 -9.37
C ASP A 114 0.63 16.29 -8.06
N SER A 115 1.95 16.13 -8.16
CA SER A 115 2.81 15.89 -6.99
C SER A 115 2.99 17.12 -6.10
N SER A 116 2.59 18.32 -6.56
CA SER A 116 2.77 19.56 -5.80
C SER A 116 1.77 19.74 -4.66
N ILE A 117 0.75 18.87 -4.56
CA ILE A 117 -0.34 18.96 -3.58
C ILE A 117 0.14 18.66 -2.14
N GLY A 118 1.39 18.23 -1.98
CA GLY A 118 1.99 17.92 -0.69
C GLY A 118 1.61 16.51 -0.27
N TRP A 119 2.60 15.63 -0.28
CA TRP A 119 2.53 14.33 0.36
C TRP A 119 3.52 14.45 1.51
N GLU A 120 3.05 14.46 2.75
CA GLU A 120 4.00 14.34 3.85
C GLU A 120 4.78 13.04 3.62
N GLU A 121 6.09 13.19 3.44
CA GLU A 121 7.03 12.10 3.28
C GLU A 121 6.88 11.14 4.45
N ASP A 122 6.83 9.85 4.10
CA ASP A 122 7.25 8.75 4.96
C ASP A 122 6.59 8.73 6.34
N TRP A 123 5.35 8.23 6.38
CA TRP A 123 5.06 7.31 7.47
C TRP A 123 6.06 6.17 7.34
N PRO A 124 6.98 5.96 8.30
CA PRO A 124 7.88 4.83 8.25
C PRO A 124 7.01 3.58 8.19
N ASP A 125 7.05 2.87 7.07
CA ASP A 125 6.38 1.60 6.90
C ASP A 125 7.10 0.58 7.81
N ASP A 126 6.75 0.64 9.09
CA ASP A 126 7.21 -0.24 10.16
C ASP A 126 6.42 -1.56 10.16
N SER A 127 5.44 -1.71 9.25
CA SER A 127 4.68 -2.92 8.96
C SER A 127 5.56 -3.98 8.29
N VAL A 128 6.51 -4.54 9.04
CA VAL A 128 7.20 -5.76 8.66
C VAL A 128 6.40 -6.93 9.21
N LEU A 129 5.73 -7.65 8.31
CA LEU A 129 5.20 -8.98 8.62
C LEU A 129 6.37 -9.95 8.80
N ASP A 130 6.75 -10.18 10.05
CA ASP A 130 7.66 -11.27 10.39
C ASP A 130 6.91 -12.61 10.33
N CYS A 131 7.53 -13.60 9.70
CA CYS A 131 7.03 -14.96 9.69
C CYS A 131 7.22 -15.66 11.04
N GLY A 132 7.99 -15.09 11.97
CA GLY A 132 8.31 -15.64 13.29
C GLY A 132 7.50 -15.10 14.49
N ALA A 133 6.54 -14.20 14.28
CA ALA A 133 5.63 -13.73 15.33
C ALA A 133 4.37 -14.61 15.43
#